data_AF-H1W3Z5-F1
#
_entry.id   AF-H1W3Z5-F1
#
_cell.length_a   1.000
_cell.length_b   1.000
_cell.length_c   1.000
_cell.angle_alpha   90.00
_cell.angle_beta   90.00
_cell.angle_gamma   90.00
#
_symmetry.space_group_name_H-M   'P 1'
#
loop_
_entity.id
_entity.type
_entity.pdbx_description
1 polymer ?
#
loop_
_entity_poly.entity_id
_entity_poly.type
_entity_poly.pdbx_seq_one_letter_code
_entity_poly.pdbx_strand_id
1 'polypeptide(L)' 'MGWVLNATPEVEAISQWETIIAIACVLSVLSVAVVCSRLWIRHTARGLAADDWMSALSM' A
#
# COMPACT_ATOMS: atom_id res chain seq x y z
N MET A 1 -2.29 -15.39 8.40
CA MET A 1 -1.09 -15.79 9.17
C MET A 1 -1.40 -16.95 10.13
N GLY A 2 -1.88 -18.09 9.62
CA GLY A 2 -2.28 -19.21 10.50
C GLY A 2 -1.12 -19.82 11.30
N TRP A 3 0.13 -19.62 10.85
CA TRP A 3 1.33 -20.10 11.53
C TRP A 3 1.80 -19.16 12.66
N VAL A 4 1.44 -17.87 12.62
CA VAL A 4 1.76 -16.88 13.67
C VAL A 4 0.80 -17.03 14.85
N LEU A 5 -0.48 -17.27 14.57
CA LEU A 5 -1.53 -17.48 15.60
C LEU A 5 -1.31 -18.70 16.50
N ASN A 6 -0.37 -19.59 16.14
CA ASN A 6 -0.03 -20.79 16.90
C ASN A 6 1.50 -20.88 17.15
N ALA A 7 2.21 -19.76 17.01
CA ALA A 7 3.65 -19.70 17.24
C ALA A 7 3.96 -19.76 18.75
N THR A 8 5.12 -20.32 19.10
CA THR A 8 5.60 -20.24 20.48
C THR A 8 5.84 -18.76 20.85
N PRO A 9 5.64 -18.35 22.12
CA PRO A 9 5.77 -16.95 22.54
C PRO A 9 7.16 -16.35 22.25
N GLU A 10 8.19 -17.19 22.16
CA GLU A 10 9.55 -16.83 21.76
C GLU A 10 9.62 -16.35 20.30
N VAL A 11 8.93 -17.05 19.39
CA VAL A 11 8.89 -16.70 17.96
C VAL A 11 8.03 -15.47 17.73
N GLU A 12 6.96 -15.30 18.50
CA GLU A 12 6.11 -14.11 18.46
C GLU A 12 6.85 -12.85 18.89
N ALA A 13 7.66 -12.93 19.95
CA ALA A 13 8.47 -11.80 20.42
C ALA A 13 9.54 -11.35 19.41
N ILE A 14 10.13 -12.30 18.67
CA ILE A 14 11.19 -12.03 17.68
C ILE A 14 10.62 -11.46 16.38
N SER A 15 9.46 -11.95 15.96
CA SER A 15 8.96 -11.70 14.60
C SER A 15 8.42 -10.30 14.36
N GLN A 16 7.99 -9.56 15.40
CA GLN A 16 7.52 -8.17 15.29
C GLN A 16 6.48 -7.97 14.16
N TRP A 17 5.67 -9.00 13.90
CA TRP A 17 4.87 -9.12 12.69
C TRP A 17 3.77 -8.05 12.61
N GLU A 18 3.23 -7.63 13.75
CA GLU A 18 2.24 -6.55 13.85
C GLU A 18 2.80 -5.24 13.30
N THR A 19 4.02 -4.88 13.69
CA THR A 19 4.73 -3.67 13.23
C THR A 19 4.97 -3.71 11.73
N ILE A 20 5.42 -4.86 11.20
CA ILE A 20 5.68 -5.03 9.77
C ILE A 20 4.40 -4.84 8.96
N ILE A 21 3.30 -5.46 9.39
CA ILE A 21 2.00 -5.32 8.72
C ILE A 21 1.50 -3.87 8.82
N ALA A 22 1.62 -3.23 9.99
CA ALA A 22 1.23 -1.85 10.17
C ALA A 22 1.97 -0.92 9.20
N ILE A 23 3.29 -1.06 9.08
CA ILE A 23 4.11 -0.27 8.14
C ILE A 23 3.72 -0.57 6.70
N ALA A 24 3.58 -1.85 6.33
CA ALA A 24 3.19 -2.24 4.99
C ALA A 24 1.85 -1.61 4.57
N CYS A 25 0.84 -1.69 5.44
CA CYS A 25 -0.46 -1.06 5.20
C CYS A 25 -0.35 0.46 5.06
N VAL A 26 0.40 1.14 5.93
CA VAL A 26 0.60 2.59 5.84
C VAL A 26 1.26 2.97 4.52
N LEU A 27 2.34 2.28 4.13
CA LEU A 27 3.06 2.58 2.88
C LEU A 27 2.19 2.30 1.65
N SER A 28 1.40 1.23 1.65
CA SER A 28 0.45 0.95 0.57
C SER A 28 -0.60 2.05 0.44
N VAL A 29 -1.21 2.50 1.55
CA VAL A 29 -2.20 3.58 1.54
C VAL A 29 -1.58 4.89 1.05
N LEU A 30 -0.36 5.23 1.50
CA LEU A 30 0.35 6.41 1.04
C LEU A 30 0.64 6.33 -0.46
N SER A 31 1.08 5.18 -0.95
CA SER A 31 1.33 4.96 -2.38
C SER A 31 0.06 5.23 -3.21
N VAL A 32 -1.08 4.66 -2.79
CA VAL A 32 -2.38 4.86 -3.47
C VAL A 32 -2.78 6.32 -3.42
N ALA A 33 -2.68 6.97 -2.26
CA ALA A 33 -3.05 8.37 -2.09
C ALA A 33 -2.23 9.30 -2.99
N VAL A 34 -0.93 9.06 -3.13
CA VAL A 34 -0.04 9.85 -3.99
C VAL A 34 -0.41 9.69 -5.46
N VAL A 35 -0.62 8.46 -5.92
CA VAL A 35 -1.01 8.19 -7.32
C VAL A 35 -2.38 8.78 -7.63
N CYS A 36 -3.38 8.54 -6.79
CA CYS A 36 -4.72 9.13 -6.94
C CYS A 36 -4.67 10.66 -6.97
N SER A 37 -3.89 11.29 -6.09
CA SER A 37 -3.73 12.75 -6.08
C SER A 37 -3.12 13.27 -7.39
N ARG A 38 -2.09 12.60 -7.92
CA ARG A 38 -1.47 12.96 -9.21
C ARG A 38 -2.45 12.84 -10.38
N LEU A 39 -3.22 11.75 -10.42
CA LEU A 39 -4.24 11.54 -11.43
C LEU A 39 -5.36 12.57 -11.33
N TRP A 40 -5.80 12.90 -10.11
CA TRP A 40 -6.84 13.89 -9.86
C TRP A 40 -6.45 15.30 -10.33
N ILE A 41 -5.23 15.73 -9.98
CA ILE A 41 -4.69 17.04 -10.41
C ILE A 41 -4.63 17.11 -11.94
N ARG A 42 -4.17 16.03 -12.60
CA ARG A 42 -4.11 15.98 -14.08
C ARG A 42 -5.48 15.96 -14.74
N HIS A 43 -6.39 15.14 -14.21
CA HIS A 43 -7.77 15.07 -14.69
C HIS A 43 -8.43 16.45 -14.66
N THR A 44 -8.28 17.17 -13.53
CA THR A 44 -8.84 18.52 -13.35
C THR A 44 -8.19 19.55 -14.26
N ALA A 45 -6.90 19.42 -14.57
CA ALA A 45 -6.17 20.39 -15.36
C ALA A 45 -6.38 20.26 -16.88
N ARG A 46 -6.36 19.04 -17.45
CA ARG A 46 -6.37 18.83 -18.92
C ARG A 46 -7.04 17.52 -19.40
N GLY A 47 -7.66 16.74 -18.52
CA GLY A 47 -8.18 15.40 -18.83
C GLY A 47 -7.11 14.30 -18.75
N LEU A 48 -7.53 13.03 -18.56
CA LEU A 48 -6.63 11.88 -18.38
C LEU A 48 -6.19 11.33 -19.75
N ALA A 49 -4.88 11.37 -20.02
CA ALA A 49 -4.30 10.71 -21.20
C ALA A 49 -4.13 9.19 -20.95
N ALA A 50 -3.95 8.40 -22.00
CA ALA A 50 -3.82 6.94 -21.90
C ALA A 50 -2.65 6.49 -20.98
N ASP A 51 -1.59 7.28 -20.88
CA ASP A 51 -0.47 7.03 -19.96
C ASP A 51 -0.86 7.13 -18.47
N ASP A 52 -1.83 7.99 -18.15
CA ASP A 52 -2.33 8.15 -16.77
C ASP A 52 -3.18 6.93 -16.35
N TRP A 53 -3.86 6.28 -17.30
CA TRP A 53 -4.55 4.99 -17.08
C TRP A 53 -3.57 3.85 -16.81
N MET A 54 -2.43 3.82 -17.50
CA MET A 54 -1.40 2.80 -17.27
C MET A 54 -0.83 2.91 -15.84
N SER A 55 -0.62 4.14 -15.36
CA SER A 55 -0.17 4.40 -13.98
C SER A 55 -1.20 4.02 -12.91
N ALA A 56 -2.49 4.08 -13.24
CA ALA A 56 -3.57 3.63 -12.35
C ALA A 56 -3.71 2.10 -12.32
N LEU A 57 -3.53 1.44 -13.47
CA LEU A 57 -3.65 -0.02 -13.62
C LEU A 57 -2.41 -0.79 -13.14
N SER A 58 -1.24 -0.13 -13.08
CA SER A 58 0.02 -0.75 -12.64
C SER A 58 0.28 -0.66 -11.13
N MET A 59 -0.66 -0.10 -10.36
CA MET A 59 -0.59 -0.05 -8.89
C MET A 59 -0.91 -1.39 -8.25
#